data_AF-A0A841C1N5-F1
#
_entry.id   AF-A0A841C1N5-F1
#
_cell.length_a   1.000
_cell.length_b   1.000
_cell.length_c   1.000
_cell.angle_alpha   90.00
_cell.angle_beta   90.00
_cell.angle_gamma   90.00
#
_symmetry.space_group_name_H-M   'P 1'
#
loop_
_entity.id
_entity.type
_entity.pdbx_description
1 polymer ?
#
loop_
_entity_poly.entity_id
_entity_poly.type
_entity_poly.pdbx_seq_one_letter_code
_entity_poly.pdbx_strand_id
1 'polypeptide(L)'
;MDYRAANVRAGYVYVISNIGAFGEGMVKIGMTRRLEPLDRVRELSDASVPFNFDVHAIFFSNDAVGIESAMHSRLASRRVNLVNQRREFFYVTPHEAKQHLLELAGDLLEYNESPEALEYRQSLTQSELLAAGSSEA
;
A
#
# COMPACT_ATOMS: atom_id res chain seq x y z
N MET A 1 23.88 16.99 10.75
CA MET A 1 23.58 15.81 11.59
C MET A 1 22.24 15.27 11.14
N ASP A 2 22.19 14.01 10.71
CA ASP A 2 20.97 13.39 10.19
C ASP A 2 19.98 13.18 11.35
N TYR A 3 19.06 14.15 11.51
CA TYR A 3 18.05 14.16 12.58
C TYR A 3 17.18 12.88 12.59
N ARG A 4 17.19 12.10 11.50
CA ARG A 4 16.50 10.80 11.37
C ARG A 4 17.07 9.70 12.25
N ALA A 5 18.39 9.70 12.51
CA ALA A 5 19.04 8.65 13.28
C ALA A 5 18.77 8.75 14.79
N ALA A 6 18.40 9.94 15.30
CA ALA A 6 18.19 10.19 16.72
C ALA A 6 16.72 10.02 17.17
N ASN A 7 15.75 10.07 16.25
CA ASN A 7 14.34 9.96 16.57
C ASN A 7 13.79 8.56 16.21
N VAL A 8 13.62 7.69 17.21
CA VAL A 8 13.07 6.34 17.04
C VAL A 8 11.64 6.30 16.48
N ARG A 9 10.91 7.43 16.47
CA ARG A 9 9.54 7.53 15.94
C ARG A 9 9.47 8.01 14.49
N ALA A 10 10.56 8.58 13.95
CA ALA A 10 10.58 9.12 12.61
C ALA A 10 10.71 8.02 11.53
N GLY A 11 10.17 8.26 10.35
CA GLY A 11 10.22 7.35 9.22
C GLY A 11 9.26 7.74 8.10
N TYR A 12 9.11 6.86 7.12
CA TYR A 12 8.16 6.99 6.03
C TYR A 12 6.93 6.11 6.28
N VAL A 13 5.74 6.69 6.23
CA VAL A 13 4.48 5.94 6.22
C VAL A 13 4.11 5.69 4.77
N TYR A 14 3.60 4.49 4.47
CA TYR A 14 3.13 4.15 3.13
C TYR A 14 1.74 3.51 3.15
N VAL A 15 1.00 3.75 2.08
CA VAL A 15 -0.24 3.04 1.71
C VAL A 15 -0.04 2.48 0.32
N ILE A 16 -0.19 1.16 0.20
CA ILE A 16 0.03 0.44 -1.05
C ILE A 16 -1.12 -0.53 -1.31
N SER A 17 -1.41 -0.82 -2.56
CA SER A 17 -2.39 -1.85 -2.96
C SER A 17 -1.84 -2.73 -4.06
N ASN A 18 -2.47 -3.88 -4.24
CA ASN A 18 -2.19 -4.78 -5.36
C ASN A 18 -3.52 -5.36 -5.81
N ILE A 19 -4.18 -4.67 -6.73
CA ILE A 19 -5.54 -5.03 -7.14
C ILE A 19 -5.58 -6.35 -7.90
N GLY A 20 -4.50 -6.72 -8.60
CA GLY A 20 -4.43 -8.00 -9.31
C GLY A 20 -4.33 -9.20 -8.38
N ALA A 21 -3.79 -9.02 -7.16
CA ALA A 21 -3.70 -10.07 -6.15
C ALA A 21 -4.91 -10.07 -5.18
N PHE A 22 -5.41 -8.88 -4.83
CA PHE A 22 -6.33 -8.71 -3.69
C PHE A 22 -7.65 -7.99 -4.01
N GLY A 23 -7.84 -7.53 -5.25
CA GLY A 23 -8.98 -6.69 -5.64
C GLY A 23 -8.87 -5.23 -5.16
N GLU A 24 -9.89 -4.42 -5.47
CA GLU A 24 -9.86 -2.97 -5.25
C GLU A 24 -10.10 -2.53 -3.79
N GLY A 25 -10.68 -3.42 -2.98
CA GLY A 25 -11.11 -3.14 -1.61
C GLY A 25 -10.09 -3.45 -0.53
N MET A 26 -8.80 -3.56 -0.88
CA MET A 26 -7.75 -3.96 0.07
C MET A 26 -6.49 -3.11 -0.08
N VAL A 27 -5.99 -2.61 1.05
CA VAL A 27 -4.71 -1.90 1.14
C VAL A 27 -3.81 -2.51 2.21
N LYS A 28 -2.51 -2.34 2.02
CA LYS A 28 -1.50 -2.51 3.07
C LYS A 28 -1.05 -1.15 3.56
N ILE A 29 -1.00 -0.99 4.88
CA ILE A 29 -0.56 0.24 5.54
C ILE A 29 0.59 -0.11 6.47
N GLY A 30 1.71 0.58 6.33
CA GLY A 30 2.87 0.35 7.18
C GLY A 30 3.83 1.52 7.16
N MET A 31 5.00 1.31 7.75
CA MET A 31 6.07 2.29 7.74
C MET A 31 7.44 1.67 7.55
N THR A 32 8.41 2.50 7.20
CA THR A 32 9.81 2.11 7.07
C THR A 32 10.72 3.25 7.54
N ARG A 33 11.85 2.90 8.14
CA ARG A 33 12.89 3.87 8.53
C ARG A 33 14.05 3.93 7.53
N ARG A 34 13.93 3.22 6.40
CA ARG A 34 14.94 3.23 5.35
C ARG A 34 15.03 4.61 4.72
N LEU A 35 16.24 4.93 4.24
CA LEU A 35 16.49 6.16 3.50
C LEU A 35 15.71 6.19 2.19
N GLU A 36 15.72 5.06 1.48
CA GLU A 36 14.96 4.82 0.26
C GLU A 36 13.72 3.99 0.58
N PRO A 37 12.55 4.61 0.78
CA PRO A 37 11.36 3.91 1.24
C PRO A 37 10.72 3.06 0.13
N LEU A 38 10.94 3.40 -1.15
CA LEU A 38 10.47 2.63 -2.30
C LEU A 38 11.16 1.26 -2.41
N ASP A 39 12.40 1.12 -1.95
CA ASP A 39 13.07 -0.20 -1.91
C ASP A 39 12.33 -1.17 -0.99
N ARG A 40 11.74 -0.65 0.10
CA ARG A 40 10.92 -1.49 0.98
C ARG A 40 9.64 -1.95 0.28
N VAL A 41 9.02 -1.10 -0.54
CA VAL A 41 7.83 -1.47 -1.31
C VAL A 41 8.18 -2.55 -2.33
N ARG A 42 9.31 -2.43 -3.04
CA ARG A 42 9.81 -3.44 -3.99
C ARG A 42 10.03 -4.80 -3.34
N GLU A 43 10.72 -4.84 -2.19
CA GLU A 43 10.90 -6.09 -1.45
C GLU A 43 9.58 -6.76 -1.04
N LEU A 44 8.55 -5.97 -0.74
CA LEU A 44 7.22 -6.50 -0.41
C LEU A 44 6.53 -7.08 -1.64
N SER A 45 6.71 -6.47 -2.81
CA SER A 45 6.26 -7.02 -4.09
C SER A 45 6.93 -8.37 -4.39
N ASP A 46 8.24 -8.47 -4.18
CA ASP A 46 9.02 -9.67 -4.51
C ASP A 46 8.77 -10.85 -3.56
N ALA A 47 8.17 -10.61 -2.40
CA ALA A 47 8.11 -11.61 -1.34
C ALA A 47 7.15 -12.76 -1.66
N SER A 48 5.94 -12.50 -2.19
CA SER A 48 4.89 -13.53 -2.43
C SER A 48 3.65 -13.02 -3.19
N VAL A 49 3.71 -11.95 -3.99
CA VAL A 49 2.53 -11.45 -4.72
C VAL A 49 2.74 -11.51 -6.24
N PRO A 50 1.68 -11.74 -7.05
CA PRO A 50 1.80 -11.93 -8.50
C PRO A 50 2.09 -10.65 -9.28
N PHE A 51 1.89 -9.48 -8.69
CA PHE A 51 2.10 -8.18 -9.32
C PHE A 51 2.82 -7.24 -8.35
N ASN A 52 3.43 -6.20 -8.88
CA ASN A 52 3.98 -5.13 -8.05
C ASN A 52 2.89 -4.37 -7.28
N PHE A 53 3.23 -3.88 -6.08
CA PHE A 53 2.37 -2.97 -5.35
C PHE A 53 2.33 -1.59 -6.00
N ASP A 54 1.13 -1.05 -6.20
CA ASP A 54 0.89 0.36 -6.49
C ASP A 54 1.06 1.19 -5.22
N VAL A 55 1.75 2.33 -5.33
CA VAL A 55 1.93 3.27 -4.22
C VAL A 55 0.86 4.35 -4.26
N HIS A 56 0.02 4.39 -3.24
CA HIS A 56 -0.97 5.45 -3.07
C HIS A 56 -0.42 6.64 -2.30
N ALA A 57 0.40 6.38 -1.28
CA ALA A 57 1.07 7.40 -0.51
C ALA A 57 2.41 6.90 -0.01
N ILE A 58 3.39 7.81 0.03
CA ILE A 58 4.64 7.61 0.75
C ILE A 58 5.14 8.97 1.24
N PHE A 59 5.20 9.15 2.54
CA PHE A 59 5.58 10.47 3.09
C PHE A 59 6.36 10.32 4.39
N PHE A 60 7.29 11.25 4.59
CA PHE A 60 8.08 11.32 5.80
C PHE A 60 7.27 11.95 6.94
N SER A 61 7.40 11.40 8.14
CA SER A 61 6.90 11.99 9.37
C SER A 61 7.92 11.82 10.49
N ASN A 62 8.02 12.84 11.35
CA ASN A 62 8.78 12.76 12.60
C ASN A 62 8.11 11.83 13.64
N ASP A 63 6.82 11.51 13.44
CA ASP A 63 6.06 10.54 14.23
C ASP A 63 5.35 9.50 13.34
N ALA A 64 6.12 8.86 12.45
CA ALA A 64 5.61 7.80 11.58
C ALA A 64 5.04 6.62 12.38
N VAL A 65 5.65 6.29 13.53
CA VAL A 65 5.12 5.26 14.46
C VAL A 65 3.72 5.62 14.95
N GLY A 66 3.51 6.87 15.38
CA GLY A 66 2.21 7.33 15.87
C GLY A 66 1.12 7.27 14.79
N ILE A 67 1.43 7.76 13.59
CA ILE A 67 0.49 7.74 12.45
C ILE A 67 0.11 6.31 12.08
N GLU A 68 1.09 5.41 11.94
CA GLU A 68 0.85 4.02 11.55
C GLU A 68 0.00 3.28 12.59
N SER A 69 0.34 3.43 13.88
CA SER A 69 -0.43 2.83 14.97
C SER A 69 -1.85 3.38 15.05
N ALA A 70 -2.06 4.68 14.80
CA ALA A 70 -3.37 5.30 14.77
C ALA A 70 -4.22 4.79 13.59
N MET A 71 -3.64 4.67 12.40
CA MET A 71 -4.30 4.05 11.24
C MET A 71 -4.73 2.62 11.55
N HIS A 72 -3.82 1.82 12.11
CA HIS A 72 -4.07 0.43 12.48
C HIS A 72 -5.18 0.28 13.52
N SER A 73 -5.25 1.21 14.49
CA SER A 73 -6.30 1.23 15.51
C SER A 73 -7.66 1.59 14.90
N ARG A 74 -7.74 2.66 14.08
CA ARG A 74 -8.97 3.07 13.38
C ARG A 74 -9.53 1.97 12.47
N LEU A 75 -8.65 1.17 11.89
CA LEU A 75 -8.98 0.12 10.95
C LEU A 75 -8.96 -1.29 11.57
N ALA A 76 -8.91 -1.39 12.90
CA ALA A 76 -8.76 -2.68 13.59
C ALA A 76 -9.89 -3.67 13.24
N SER A 77 -11.13 -3.20 13.15
CA SER A 77 -12.30 -4.02 12.76
C SER A 77 -12.30 -4.43 11.28
N ARG A 78 -11.44 -3.79 10.47
CA ARG A 78 -11.30 -4.03 9.02
C ARG A 78 -10.03 -4.79 8.68
N ARG A 79 -9.30 -5.34 9.66
CA ARG A 79 -8.12 -6.18 9.41
C ARG A 79 -8.51 -7.43 8.64
N VAL A 80 -7.70 -7.76 7.62
CA VAL A 80 -7.85 -9.00 6.85
C VAL A 80 -7.43 -10.20 7.69
N ASN A 81 -6.33 -10.09 8.43
CA ASN A 81 -5.84 -11.15 9.31
C ASN A 81 -6.02 -10.76 10.78
N LEU A 82 -7.05 -11.33 11.42
CA LEU A 82 -7.36 -11.10 12.84
C LEU A 82 -6.47 -11.92 13.79
N VAL A 83 -5.81 -12.97 13.29
CA VAL A 83 -4.97 -13.88 14.09
C VAL A 83 -3.52 -13.35 14.14
N ASN A 84 -2.94 -13.04 12.99
CA ASN A 84 -1.59 -12.48 12.88
C ASN A 84 -1.67 -11.01 12.44
N GLN A 85 -1.78 -10.13 13.42
CA GLN A 85 -1.94 -8.69 13.21
C GLN A 85 -0.69 -8.00 12.63
N ARG A 86 0.45 -8.68 12.57
CA ARG A 86 1.65 -8.21 11.84
C ARG A 86 1.46 -8.26 10.32
N ARG A 87 0.42 -8.94 9.84
CA ARG A 87 -0.03 -8.87 8.44
C ARG A 87 -0.99 -7.67 8.32
N GLU A 88 -0.40 -6.51 8.06
CA GLU A 88 -1.08 -5.19 8.11
C GLU A 88 -1.90 -4.89 6.85
N PHE A 89 -2.78 -5.82 6.47
CA PHE A 89 -3.73 -5.65 5.37
C PHE A 89 -5.12 -5.34 5.93
N PHE A 90 -5.84 -4.45 5.24
CA PHE A 90 -7.12 -3.94 5.68
C PHE A 90 -8.12 -3.90 4.52
N TYR A 91 -9.39 -4.25 4.79
CA TYR A 91 -10.52 -4.13 3.88
C TYR A 91 -10.98 -2.67 3.79
N VAL A 92 -10.25 -1.87 3.02
CA VAL A 92 -10.41 -0.42 2.88
C VAL A 92 -9.94 -0.04 1.48
N THR A 93 -10.66 0.88 0.83
CA THR A 93 -10.24 1.42 -0.48
C THR A 93 -9.12 2.47 -0.31
N PRO A 94 -8.32 2.76 -1.35
CA PRO A 94 -7.34 3.85 -1.31
C PRO A 94 -7.98 5.20 -0.93
N HIS A 95 -9.16 5.50 -1.47
CA HIS A 95 -9.90 6.71 -1.13
C HIS A 95 -10.19 6.81 0.38
N GLU A 96 -10.72 5.76 1.00
CA GLU A 96 -10.98 5.75 2.44
C GLU A 96 -9.69 5.85 3.26
N ALA A 97 -8.61 5.18 2.84
CA ALA A 97 -7.32 5.26 3.50
C ALA A 97 -6.75 6.69 3.47
N LYS A 98 -6.94 7.43 2.36
CA LYS A 98 -6.60 8.85 2.24
C LYS A 98 -7.33 9.69 3.27
N GLN A 99 -8.64 9.49 3.45
CA GLN A 99 -9.42 10.27 4.43
C GLN A 99 -8.87 10.09 5.85
N HIS A 100 -8.61 8.85 6.27
CA HIS A 100 -8.01 8.58 7.59
C HIS A 100 -6.63 9.21 7.75
N LEU A 101 -5.80 9.16 6.69
CA LEU A 101 -4.47 9.75 6.73
C LEU A 101 -4.50 11.28 6.81
N LEU A 102 -5.38 11.95 6.05
CA LEU A 102 -5.53 13.41 6.10
C LEU A 102 -5.93 13.88 7.52
N GLU A 103 -6.82 13.15 8.18
CA GLU A 103 -7.22 13.46 9.56
C GLU A 103 -6.08 13.28 10.59
N LEU A 104 -5.12 12.40 10.32
CA LEU A 104 -4.02 12.09 11.24
C LEU A 104 -2.74 12.90 10.98
N ALA A 105 -2.40 13.09 9.71
CA ALA A 105 -1.16 13.73 9.28
C ALA A 105 -1.35 15.20 8.86
N GLY A 106 -2.59 15.63 8.64
CA GLY A 106 -2.90 16.92 8.02
C GLY A 106 -2.66 16.87 6.52
N ASP A 107 -1.86 17.79 6.00
CA ASP A 107 -1.61 17.92 4.58
C ASP A 107 -0.71 16.80 4.03
N LEU A 108 -1.29 15.96 3.16
CA LEU A 108 -0.55 15.00 2.35
C LEU A 108 -0.10 15.69 1.06
N LEU A 109 1.22 15.85 0.89
CA LEU A 109 1.81 16.48 -0.30
C LEU A 109 1.46 15.72 -1.59
N GLU A 110 1.49 14.39 -1.56
CA GLU A 110 1.22 13.54 -2.72
C GLU A 110 0.40 12.31 -2.30
N TYR A 111 -0.75 12.12 -2.95
CA TYR A 111 -1.58 10.92 -2.81
C TYR A 111 -2.19 10.56 -4.16
N ASN A 112 -1.97 9.33 -4.64
CA ASN A 112 -2.61 8.79 -5.83
C ASN A 112 -3.73 7.81 -5.42
N GLU A 113 -4.99 8.13 -5.71
CA GLU A 113 -6.13 7.27 -5.37
C GLU A 113 -6.33 6.12 -6.36
N SER A 114 -5.85 6.29 -7.60
CA SER A 114 -6.06 5.32 -8.67
C SER A 114 -4.80 4.47 -8.87
N PRO A 115 -4.85 3.15 -8.59
CA PRO A 115 -3.73 2.26 -8.85
C PRO A 115 -3.50 2.13 -10.36
N GLU A 116 -2.23 2.19 -10.78
CA GLU A 116 -1.86 2.00 -12.18
C GLU A 116 -2.06 0.54 -12.57
N ALA A 117 -1.61 -0.39 -11.72
CA ALA A 117 -1.77 -1.83 -11.87
C ALA A 117 -1.36 -2.33 -13.27
N LEU A 118 -0.24 -1.81 -13.78
CA LEU A 118 0.17 -1.95 -15.18
C LEU A 118 0.23 -3.43 -15.62
N GLU A 119 0.98 -4.25 -14.89
CA GLU A 119 1.15 -5.68 -15.20
C GLU A 119 -0.18 -6.44 -15.14
N TYR A 120 -1.05 -6.10 -14.18
CA TYR A 120 -2.37 -6.73 -14.04
C TYR A 120 -3.25 -6.41 -15.25
N ARG A 121 -3.34 -5.14 -15.66
CA ARG A 121 -4.14 -4.71 -16.82
C ARG A 121 -3.61 -5.29 -18.13
N GLN A 122 -2.28 -5.37 -18.28
CA GLN A 122 -1.64 -6.06 -19.40
C GLN A 122 -2.00 -7.55 -19.41
N SER A 123 -2.01 -8.21 -18.26
CA SER A 123 -2.38 -9.62 -18.14
C SER A 123 -3.84 -9.87 -18.54
N LEU A 124 -4.77 -8.97 -18.17
CA LEU A 124 -6.17 -9.05 -18.61
C LEU A 124 -6.29 -8.92 -20.13
N THR A 125 -5.63 -7.91 -20.70
CA THR A 125 -5.62 -7.68 -22.16
C THR A 125 -5.08 -8.91 -22.89
N GLN A 126 -4.00 -9.51 -22.39
CA GLN A 126 -3.41 -10.72 -22.97
C GLN A 126 -4.38 -11.91 -22.88
N SER A 127 -5.08 -12.06 -21.75
CA SER A 127 -6.08 -13.12 -21.56
C SER A 127 -7.24 -12.98 -22.57
N GLU A 128 -7.70 -11.76 -22.83
CA GLU A 128 -8.76 -11.49 -23.81
C GLU A 128 -8.32 -11.85 -25.24
N LEU A 129 -7.09 -11.49 -25.61
CA LEU A 129 -6.52 -11.84 -26.92
C LEU A 129 -6.39 -13.36 -27.11
N LEU A 130 -5.95 -14.09 -26.08
CA LEU A 130 -5.84 -15.55 -26.10
C LEU A 130 -7.22 -16.22 -26.23
N ALA A 131 -8.24 -15.68 -25.57
CA ALA A 131 -9.61 -16.18 -25.65
C ALA A 131 -10.21 -15.95 -27.05
N ALA A 132 -10.01 -14.77 -27.64
CA ALA A 132 -10.48 -14.44 -28.99
C ALA A 132 -9.85 -15.36 -30.05
N GLY A 133 -8.52 -15.58 -29.99
CA GLY A 133 -7.82 -16.46 -30.93
C GLY A 133 -8.18 -17.95 -30.80
N SER A 134 -8.68 -18.38 -29.64
CA SER A 134 -9.14 -19.76 -29.42
C SER A 134 -10.57 -20.01 -29.91
N SER A 135 -11.32 -18.95 -30.25
CA SER A 135 -12.69 -19.05 -30.78
C SER A 135 -12.77 -19.14 -32.30
N GLU A 136 -11.64 -18.94 -32.99
CA GLU A 136 -11.50 -18.99 -34.44
C GLU A 136 -10.86 -20.31 -34.95
N ALA A 137 -10.52 -21.25 -34.06
CA ALA A 137 -9.91 -22.56 -34.36
C ALA A 137 -10.86 -23.72 -34.03
#